data_AF-A0A4V2AQM7-F1
#
_entry.id   AF-A0A4V2AQM7-F1
#
_cell.length_a   1.000
_cell.length_b   1.000
_cell.length_c   1.000
_cell.angle_alpha   90.00
_cell.angle_beta   90.00
_cell.angle_gamma   90.00
#
_symmetry.space_group_name_H-M   'P 1'
#
loop_
_entity.id
_entity.type
_entity.pdbx_description
1 polymer ?
#
loop_
_entity_poly.entity_id
_entity_poly.type
_entity_poly.pdbx_seq_one_letter_code
_entity_poly.pdbx_strand_id
1 'polypeptide(L)' 'MNTLKEYLEELMDLKKDSTIKFRSVEGGVTTVKGRIVKIDTVSHRDMIETDAGFTIGTDQILEINGRSFENIC' A
#
# COMPACT_ATOMS: atom_id res chain seq x y z
N MET A 1 -12.58 -1.37 -12.02
CA MET A 1 -12.11 -0.09 -11.44
C MET A 1 -11.51 -0.44 -10.09
N ASN A 2 -10.23 -0.17 -9.89
CA ASN A 2 -9.43 -0.78 -8.83
C ASN A 2 -9.53 0.08 -7.56
N THR A 3 -10.51 -0.20 -6.69
CA THR A 3 -10.85 0.60 -5.50
C THR A 3 -9.66 0.89 -4.59
N LEU A 4 -8.67 -0.01 -4.55
CA LEU A 4 -7.43 0.18 -3.83
C LEU A 4 -6.58 1.32 -4.43
N LYS A 5 -6.45 1.38 -5.76
CA LYS A 5 -5.61 2.38 -6.43
C LYS A 5 -6.16 3.80 -6.22
N GLU A 6 -7.45 3.99 -6.42
CA GLU A 6 -8.13 5.27 -6.17
C GLU A 6 -7.94 5.72 -4.70
N TYR A 7 -8.00 4.78 -3.75
CA TYR A 7 -7.77 5.08 -2.34
C TYR A 7 -6.32 5.44 -2.03
N LEU A 8 -5.35 4.77 -2.65
CA LEU A 8 -3.93 5.09 -2.49
C LEU A 8 -3.60 6.47 -3.07
N GLU A 9 -4.17 6.81 -4.22
CA GLU A 9 -4.05 8.13 -4.84
C GLU A 9 -4.64 9.23 -3.94
N GLU A 10 -5.82 9.01 -3.35
CA GLU A 10 -6.43 9.94 -2.39
C GLU A 10 -5.52 10.17 -1.16
N LEU A 11 -4.93 9.10 -0.61
CA LEU A 11 -4.04 9.20 0.55
C LEU A 11 -2.74 9.96 0.23
N MET A 12 -2.21 9.79 -0.98
CA MET A 12 -1.04 10.51 -1.48
C MET A 12 -1.34 12.00 -1.66
N ASP A 13 -2.44 12.34 -2.33
CA ASP A 13 -2.85 13.73 -2.56
C ASP A 13 -3.12 14.48 -1.26
N LEU A 14 -3.78 13.82 -0.30
CA LEU A 14 -4.06 14.40 1.01
C LEU A 14 -2.85 14.41 1.96
N LYS A 15 -1.72 13.78 1.57
CA LYS A 15 -0.51 13.60 2.39
C LYS A 15 -0.83 13.06 3.79
N LYS A 16 -1.80 12.15 3.88
CA LYS A 16 -2.28 11.61 5.15
C LYS A 16 -1.36 10.51 5.67
N ASP A 17 -1.07 10.57 6.96
CA ASP A 17 -0.44 9.45 7.66
C ASP A 17 -1.35 8.23 7.59
N SER A 18 -0.81 7.13 7.09
CA SER A 18 -1.53 5.89 6.84
C SER A 18 -0.87 4.72 7.54
N THR A 19 -1.68 3.84 8.11
CA THR A 19 -1.21 2.58 8.70
C THR A 19 -1.49 1.47 7.70
N ILE A 20 -0.43 0.88 7.15
CA ILE A 20 -0.50 -0.13 6.09
C ILE A 20 -0.04 -1.45 6.67
N LYS A 21 -0.92 -2.45 6.60
CA LYS A 21 -0.60 -3.83 6.94
C LYS A 21 -0.43 -4.61 5.65
N PHE A 22 0.72 -5.24 5.49
CA PHE A 22 1.07 -5.95 4.27
C PHE A 22 1.79 -7.27 4.58
N ARG A 23 1.77 -8.18 3.61
CA ARG A 23 2.52 -9.44 3.67
C ARG A 23 3.86 -9.27 2.96
N SER A 24 4.94 -9.37 3.71
CA SER A 24 6.31 -9.37 3.16
C SER A 24 6.55 -10.59 2.26
N VAL A 25 7.59 -10.53 1.44
CA VAL A 25 8.02 -11.64 0.57
C VAL A 25 8.42 -12.89 1.36
N GLU A 26 8.83 -12.74 2.62
CA GLU A 26 9.18 -13.84 3.53
C GLU A 26 7.93 -14.49 4.15
N GLY A 27 6.73 -14.01 3.81
CA GLY A 27 5.46 -14.51 4.34
C GLY A 27 5.03 -13.89 5.68
N GLY A 28 5.90 -13.06 6.29
CA GLY A 28 5.59 -12.34 7.52
C GLY A 28 4.62 -11.18 7.29
N VAL A 29 3.64 -11.02 8.19
CA VAL A 29 2.74 -9.86 8.18
C VAL A 29 3.38 -8.72 8.95
N THR A 30 3.57 -7.58 8.29
CA THR A 30 4.17 -6.38 8.87
C THR A 30 3.19 -5.23 8.80
N THR A 31 3.21 -4.38 9.82
CA THR A 31 2.44 -3.13 9.84
C THR A 31 3.42 -1.97 9.86
N VAL A 32 3.28 -1.06 8.90
CA VAL A 32 4.04 0.20 8.84
C VAL A 32 3.09 1.37 9.00
N LYS A 33 3.55 2.43 9.65
CA LYS A 33 2.86 3.72 9.69
C LYS A 33 3.72 4.73 8.95
N GLY A 34 3.14 5.38 7.95
CA GLY A 34 3.83 6.37 7.13
C GLY A 34 2.92 6.99 6.08
N ARG A 35 3.46 7.93 5.32
CA ARG A 35 2.76 8.59 4.22
C ARG A 35 3.16 7.95 2.91
N ILE A 36 2.21 7.78 2.01
CA ILE A 36 2.49 7.35 0.64
C ILE A 36 3.09 8.55 -0.09
N VAL A 37 4.35 8.41 -0.53
CA VAL A 37 5.08 9.48 -1.23
C VAL A 37 5.12 9.26 -2.73
N LYS A 38 4.96 8.02 -3.18
CA LYS A 38 5.03 7.65 -4.58
C LYS A 38 4.21 6.40 -4.86
N ILE A 39 3.59 6.35 -6.03
CA ILE A 39 2.97 5.17 -6.61
C ILE A 39 3.67 4.95 -7.96
N ASP A 40 4.22 3.76 -8.19
CA ASP A 40 4.94 3.42 -9.41
C ASP A 40 4.45 2.07 -9.94
N THR A 41 4.54 1.85 -11.25
CA THR A 41 4.15 0.57 -11.86
C THR A 41 5.40 -0.11 -12.39
N VAL A 42 5.87 -1.14 -11.69
CA VAL A 42 7.06 -1.92 -12.05
C VAL A 42 6.63 -3.29 -12.52
N SER A 43 7.00 -3.67 -13.76
CA SER A 43 6.69 -4.99 -14.33
C SER A 43 5.20 -5.37 -14.23
N HIS A 44 4.31 -4.45 -14.57
CA HIS A 44 2.84 -4.60 -14.48
C HIS A 44 2.28 -4.75 -13.06
N ARG A 45 3.08 -4.46 -12.02
CA ARG A 45 2.62 -4.42 -10.63
C ARG A 45 2.66 -2.99 -10.12
N ASP A 46 1.55 -2.55 -9.54
CA ASP A 46 1.50 -1.27 -8.84
C ASP A 46 2.21 -1.43 -7.48
N MET A 47 3.17 -0.54 -7.24
CA MET A 47 3.97 -0.47 -6.04
C MET A 47 3.79 0.90 -5.39
N ILE A 48 3.85 0.94 -4.06
CA ILE A 48 3.82 2.18 -3.30
C ILE A 48 5.12 2.34 -2.52
N GLU A 49 5.57 3.58 -2.41
CA GLU A 49 6.68 3.97 -1.56
C GLU A 49 6.15 4.82 -0.41
N THR A 50 6.62 4.52 0.79
CA THR A 50 6.30 5.29 1.99
C THR A 50 7.46 6.17 2.41
N ASP A 51 7.18 7.27 3.10
CA ASP A 51 8.20 8.15 3.69
C ASP A 51 9.11 7.47 4.73
N ALA A 52 8.66 6.34 5.28
CA ALA A 52 9.44 5.45 6.13
C ALA A 52 10.48 4.60 5.36
N GLY A 53 10.56 4.75 4.02
CA GLY A 53 11.50 4.02 3.15
C GLY A 53 11.07 2.61 2.78
N PHE A 54 9.79 2.26 2.98
CA PHE A 54 9.26 0.95 2.57
C PHE A 54 8.65 1.03 1.17
N THR A 55 9.04 0.08 0.31
CA THR A 55 8.40 -0.17 -0.98
C THR A 55 7.53 -1.42 -0.86
N ILE A 56 6.23 -1.28 -1.14
CA ILE A 56 5.23 -2.33 -0.92
C ILE A 56 4.45 -2.55 -2.21
N GLY A 57 4.33 -3.80 -2.65
CA GLY A 57 3.44 -4.16 -3.76
C GLY A 57 1.98 -4.00 -3.34
N THR A 58 1.13 -3.43 -4.18
CA THR A 58 -0.31 -3.31 -3.90
C THR A 58 -0.98 -4.67 -3.70
N ASP A 59 -0.46 -5.72 -4.35
CA ASP A 59 -0.84 -7.13 -4.18
C ASP A 59 -0.53 -7.68 -2.78
N GLN A 60 0.44 -7.08 -2.09
CA GLN A 60 0.85 -7.47 -0.74
C GLN A 60 0.03 -6.80 0.36
N ILE A 61 -0.71 -5.75 0.03
CA ILE A 61 -1.50 -4.97 0.99
C ILE A 61 -2.69 -5.81 1.46
N LEU A 62 -2.85 -5.90 2.78
CA LEU A 62 -3.96 -6.58 3.43
C LEU A 62 -4.96 -5.56 4.00
N GLU A 63 -4.45 -4.46 4.55
CA GLU A 63 -5.27 -3.46 5.23
C GLU A 63 -4.60 -2.09 5.19
N ILE A 64 -5.39 -1.02 5.03
CA ILE A 64 -4.93 0.37 5.17
C ILE A 64 -5.91 1.11 6.08
N ASN A 65 -5.42 1.71 7.16
CA ASN A 65 -6.22 2.50 8.11
C ASN A 65 -7.47 1.75 8.64
N GLY A 66 -7.37 0.44 8.89
CA GLY A 66 -8.51 -0.37 9.34
C GLY A 66 -9.46 -0.83 8.23
N ARG A 67 -9.22 -0.44 6.96
CA ARG A 67 -9.94 -0.95 5.80
C ARG A 67 -9.20 -2.12 5.21
N SER A 68 -9.80 -3.30 5.23
CA SER A 68 -9.25 -4.49 4.60
C SER A 68 -9.41 -4.42 3.09
N PHE A 69 -8.34 -4.75 2.36
CA PHE A 69 -8.35 -4.89 0.91
C PHE A 69 -8.01 -6.35 0.62
N GLU A 70 -9.03 -7.19 0.50
CA GLU A 70 -8.84 -8.56 0.03
C GLU A 70 -8.52 -8.52 -1.46
N ASN A 71 -7.22 -8.56 -1.80
CA ASN A 71 -6.82 -8.98 -3.12
C ASN A 71 -7.10 -10.49 -3.23
N ILE A 72 -8.18 -10.82 -3.92
CA ILE A 72 -8.46 -12.19 -4.34
C ILE A 72 -7.37 -12.57 -5.35
N CYS A 73 -6.45 -13.44 -4.93
CA CYS A 73 -5.44 -14.06 -5.78
C CYS A 73 -6.04 -14.83 -6.96
#